data_AF-A0AAV7NKL3-F1
#
_entry.id   AF-A0AAV7NKL3-F1
#
_cell.length_a   1.000
_cell.length_b   1.000
_cell.length_c   1.000
_cell.angle_alpha   90.00
_cell.angle_beta   90.00
_cell.angle_gamma   90.00
#
_symmetry.space_group_name_H-M   'P 1'
#
loop_
_entity.id
_entity.type
_entity.pdbx_description
1 polymer ?
#
loop_
_entity_poly.entity_id
_entity_poly.type
_entity_poly.pdbx_seq_one_letter_code
_entity_poly.pdbx_strand_id
1 'polypeptide(L)'
;MLPGLFLLVLPLATYAQDQRCYPKAPNAFQVRISLRAALGDKAYVWDRSEDYLFRSMVAWAMRSSLQDENFIASSVKLCNITKRISFWFVVINTTDSSVVPESKVEMAIRKQRNRINSAFLLNDNTLEFMQIVPTLNAPPESSITVWLVVFGVISGLVLVGLSFLIVSSMRRHREKKKTPKQIVDSEGVNEITEGIENTVYSDKEDLKCGQVNGVYVHDDGENVTPM
;
A
#
# COMPACT_ATOMS: atom_id res chain seq x y z
N MET A 1 -31.55 -69.84 -40.10
CA MET A 1 -30.18 -69.35 -39.87
C MET A 1 -30.32 -67.93 -39.33
N LEU A 2 -30.15 -67.71 -38.01
CA LEU A 2 -30.20 -66.37 -37.43
C LEU A 2 -28.78 -65.79 -37.38
N PRO A 3 -28.55 -64.53 -37.81
CA PRO A 3 -27.28 -63.85 -37.58
C PRO A 3 -27.18 -63.39 -36.12
N GLY A 4 -26.10 -63.76 -35.44
CA GLY A 4 -25.86 -63.35 -34.05
C GLY A 4 -25.47 -61.87 -33.97
N LEU A 5 -26.34 -61.04 -33.39
CA LEU A 5 -26.05 -59.64 -33.10
C LEU A 5 -25.12 -59.54 -31.87
N PHE A 6 -23.82 -59.43 -32.11
CA PHE A 6 -22.83 -59.20 -31.05
C PHE A 6 -22.96 -57.78 -30.48
N LEU A 7 -23.64 -57.63 -29.34
CA LEU A 7 -23.70 -56.37 -28.61
C LEU A 7 -22.39 -56.11 -27.86
N LEU A 8 -21.53 -55.27 -28.43
CA LEU A 8 -20.35 -54.73 -27.76
C LEU A 8 -20.76 -53.74 -26.67
N VAL A 9 -20.80 -54.21 -25.43
CA VAL A 9 -21.00 -53.36 -24.25
C VAL A 9 -19.69 -52.62 -23.96
N LEU A 10 -19.58 -51.39 -24.44
CA LEU A 10 -18.50 -50.47 -24.04
C LEU A 10 -18.71 -50.07 -22.57
N PRO A 11 -17.75 -50.33 -21.67
CA PRO A 11 -17.84 -49.82 -20.31
C PRO A 11 -17.65 -48.30 -20.34
N LEU A 12 -18.72 -47.55 -20.05
CA LEU A 12 -18.56 -46.15 -19.70
C LEU A 12 -17.72 -46.09 -18.42
N ALA A 13 -16.47 -45.67 -18.56
CA ALA A 13 -15.62 -45.30 -17.44
C ALA A 13 -16.20 -44.04 -16.78
N THR A 14 -17.17 -44.24 -15.89
CA THR A 14 -17.65 -43.18 -15.00
C THR A 14 -16.48 -42.76 -14.14
N TYR A 15 -15.93 -41.58 -14.41
CA TYR A 15 -14.98 -40.92 -13.53
C TYR A 15 -15.67 -40.68 -12.18
N ALA A 16 -15.46 -41.61 -11.25
CA ALA A 16 -15.94 -41.49 -9.88
C ALA A 16 -15.21 -40.33 -9.22
N GLN A 17 -15.79 -39.12 -9.30
CA GLN A 17 -15.39 -38.05 -8.42
C GLN A 17 -15.77 -38.47 -7.00
N ASP A 18 -14.74 -38.59 -6.16
CA ASP A 18 -14.86 -38.77 -4.72
C ASP A 18 -15.76 -37.65 -4.16
N GLN A 19 -17.00 -38.00 -3.83
CA GLN A 19 -18.12 -37.08 -3.58
C GLN A 19 -17.91 -36.18 -2.35
N ARG A 20 -16.79 -36.36 -1.62
CA ARG A 20 -16.35 -35.59 -0.46
C ARG A 20 -15.85 -34.18 -0.78
N CYS A 21 -15.53 -33.88 -2.03
CA CYS A 21 -14.91 -32.62 -2.43
C CYS A 21 -15.73 -31.92 -3.52
N TYR A 22 -16.40 -30.84 -3.14
CA TYR A 22 -17.22 -30.00 -4.00
C TYR A 22 -17.12 -28.52 -3.56
N PRO A 23 -17.51 -27.54 -4.40
CA PRO A 23 -17.42 -26.12 -4.04
C PRO A 23 -18.23 -25.80 -2.79
N LYS A 24 -17.62 -25.12 -1.80
CA LYS A 24 -18.24 -24.79 -0.51
C LYS A 24 -18.65 -26.03 0.33
N ALA A 25 -18.00 -27.18 0.15
CA ALA A 25 -18.15 -28.32 1.04
C ALA A 25 -17.66 -28.00 2.47
N PRO A 26 -18.19 -28.66 3.52
CA PRO A 26 -17.71 -28.47 4.88
C PRO A 26 -16.26 -28.92 5.02
N ASN A 27 -15.42 -28.10 5.69
CA ASN A 27 -13.95 -28.26 5.77
C ASN A 27 -13.22 -28.17 4.41
N ALA A 28 -13.85 -27.62 3.37
CA ALA A 28 -13.18 -27.34 2.09
C ALA A 28 -12.68 -25.89 2.03
N PHE A 29 -11.45 -25.73 1.56
CA PHE A 29 -10.77 -24.44 1.47
C PHE A 29 -10.74 -23.94 0.03
N GLN A 30 -11.16 -22.71 -0.22
CA GLN A 30 -10.93 -22.06 -1.53
C GLN A 30 -9.53 -21.46 -1.59
N VAL A 31 -8.79 -21.82 -2.64
CA VAL A 31 -7.50 -21.23 -3.00
C VAL A 31 -7.67 -20.33 -4.23
N ARG A 32 -6.92 -19.22 -4.27
CA ARG A 32 -6.77 -18.38 -5.45
C ARG A 32 -5.30 -18.10 -5.70
N ILE A 33 -4.87 -18.32 -6.94
CA ILE A 33 -3.48 -18.17 -7.36
C ILE A 33 -3.37 -17.14 -8.48
N SER A 34 -2.55 -16.12 -8.26
CA SER A 34 -2.34 -14.99 -9.17
C SER A 34 -0.95 -15.03 -9.80
N LEU A 35 -0.63 -16.11 -10.55
CA LEU A 35 0.70 -16.34 -11.13
C LEU A 35 1.24 -15.13 -11.92
N ARG A 36 0.44 -14.54 -12.83
CA ARG A 36 0.85 -13.37 -13.61
C ARG A 36 1.12 -12.12 -12.77
N ALA A 37 0.47 -11.97 -11.62
CA ALA A 37 0.72 -10.84 -10.73
C ALA A 37 2.04 -11.02 -9.94
N ALA A 38 2.45 -12.26 -9.66
CA ALA A 38 3.71 -12.57 -8.99
C ALA A 38 4.92 -12.57 -9.93
N LEU A 39 4.76 -13.16 -11.13
CA LEU A 39 5.87 -13.57 -12.00
C LEU A 39 5.91 -12.79 -13.33
N GLY A 40 4.90 -11.95 -13.61
CA GLY A 40 4.77 -11.22 -14.87
C GLY A 40 4.79 -12.16 -16.07
N ASP A 41 5.63 -11.83 -17.07
CA ASP A 41 5.81 -12.62 -18.29
C ASP A 41 6.57 -13.93 -18.08
N LYS A 42 7.16 -14.16 -16.90
CA LYS A 42 7.84 -15.40 -16.52
C LYS A 42 6.92 -16.39 -15.78
N ALA A 43 5.61 -16.15 -15.78
CA ALA A 43 4.64 -17.04 -15.15
C ALA A 43 4.60 -18.42 -15.86
N TYR A 44 4.82 -19.49 -15.08
CA TYR A 44 4.65 -20.86 -15.54
C TYR A 44 3.17 -21.20 -15.77
N VAL A 45 2.93 -22.32 -16.47
CA VAL A 45 1.58 -22.84 -16.73
C VAL A 45 1.20 -23.78 -15.61
N TRP A 46 0.07 -23.52 -14.93
CA TRP A 46 -0.44 -24.43 -13.92
C TRP A 46 -1.01 -25.70 -14.57
N ASP A 47 -0.29 -26.81 -14.45
CA ASP A 47 -0.62 -28.11 -15.03
C ASP A 47 -0.93 -29.18 -13.94
N ARG A 48 -0.88 -30.46 -14.32
CA ARG A 48 -1.07 -31.59 -13.38
C ARG A 48 0.13 -31.83 -12.47
N SER A 49 1.32 -31.42 -12.88
CA SER A 49 2.56 -31.48 -12.09
C SER A 49 2.47 -30.48 -10.94
N GLU A 50 1.97 -29.28 -11.23
CA GLU A 50 1.74 -28.19 -10.28
C GLU A 50 0.61 -28.55 -9.28
N ASP A 51 -0.49 -29.16 -9.75
CA ASP A 51 -1.51 -29.77 -8.89
C ASP A 51 -0.91 -30.82 -7.94
N TYR A 52 -0.01 -31.68 -8.42
CA TYR A 52 0.64 -32.71 -7.61
C TYR A 52 1.61 -32.11 -6.59
N LEU A 53 2.39 -31.09 -6.99
CA LEU A 53 3.26 -30.35 -6.10
C LEU A 53 2.46 -29.65 -4.99
N PHE A 54 1.32 -29.04 -5.33
CA PHE A 54 0.43 -28.40 -4.35
C PHE A 54 -0.12 -29.40 -3.34
N ARG A 55 -0.66 -30.53 -3.81
CA ARG A 55 -1.11 -31.63 -2.93
C ARG A 55 0.01 -32.13 -2.03
N SER A 56 1.23 -32.26 -2.56
CA SER A 56 2.41 -32.71 -1.81
C SER A 56 2.82 -31.70 -0.74
N MET A 57 2.79 -30.41 -1.03
CA MET A 57 3.09 -29.33 -0.08
C MET A 57 2.04 -29.21 1.03
N VAL A 58 0.75 -29.35 0.70
CA VAL A 58 -0.34 -29.41 1.68
C VAL A 58 -0.22 -30.66 2.55
N ALA A 59 -0.03 -31.85 1.96
CA ALA A 59 0.17 -33.09 2.70
C ALA A 59 1.38 -33.00 3.64
N TRP A 60 2.50 -32.44 3.17
CA TRP A 60 3.67 -32.17 4.00
C TRP A 60 3.35 -31.22 5.18
N ALA A 61 2.57 -30.16 4.95
CA ALA A 61 2.19 -29.23 6.02
C ALA A 61 1.34 -29.93 7.09
N MET A 62 0.43 -30.81 6.68
CA MET A 62 -0.34 -31.68 7.59
C MET A 62 0.59 -32.59 8.38
N ARG A 63 1.52 -33.30 7.73
CA ARG A 63 2.55 -34.13 8.41
C ARG A 63 3.30 -33.33 9.48
N SER A 64 3.82 -32.16 9.12
CA SER A 64 4.62 -31.33 10.02
C SER A 64 3.84 -30.67 11.15
N SER A 65 2.52 -30.52 11.03
CA SER A 65 1.68 -29.92 12.06
C SER A 65 1.01 -30.94 12.97
N LEU A 66 0.71 -32.14 12.47
CA LEU A 66 0.06 -33.22 13.22
C LEU A 66 1.04 -34.31 13.68
N GLN A 67 2.30 -34.27 13.23
CA GLN A 67 3.32 -35.31 13.49
C GLN A 67 2.89 -36.71 13.02
N ASP A 68 2.07 -36.75 11.98
CA ASP A 68 1.48 -37.96 11.41
C ASP A 68 1.97 -38.15 9.97
N GLU A 69 2.72 -39.24 9.72
CA GLU A 69 3.31 -39.51 8.42
C GLU A 69 2.30 -40.06 7.38
N ASN A 70 1.08 -40.42 7.78
CA ASN A 70 0.08 -41.04 6.89
C ASN A 70 -0.49 -40.08 5.84
N PHE A 71 -0.27 -38.76 5.98
CA PHE A 71 -0.71 -37.77 4.99
C PHE A 71 0.19 -37.77 3.72
N ILE A 72 -0.39 -38.17 2.60
CA ILE A 72 0.25 -38.25 1.28
C ILE A 72 -0.46 -37.34 0.25
N ALA A 73 0.12 -37.16 -0.94
CA ALA A 73 -0.48 -36.29 -1.96
C ALA A 73 -1.90 -36.73 -2.40
N SER A 74 -2.25 -38.02 -2.27
CA SER A 74 -3.61 -38.51 -2.55
C SER A 74 -4.62 -38.24 -1.42
N SER A 75 -4.17 -37.92 -0.21
CA SER A 75 -4.97 -37.44 0.93
C SER A 75 -5.57 -36.06 0.67
N VAL A 76 -4.97 -35.29 -0.26
CA VAL A 76 -5.43 -33.96 -0.66
C VAL A 76 -6.22 -34.07 -1.97
N LYS A 77 -7.52 -33.78 -1.92
CA LYS A 77 -8.40 -33.73 -3.08
C LYS A 77 -8.52 -32.29 -3.57
N LEU A 78 -8.43 -32.08 -4.89
CA LEU A 78 -8.64 -30.78 -5.55
C LEU A 78 -9.90 -30.86 -6.43
N CYS A 79 -10.74 -29.85 -6.37
CA CYS A 79 -12.04 -29.81 -7.04
C CYS A 79 -12.37 -28.43 -7.62
N ASN A 80 -13.17 -28.40 -8.68
CA ASN A 80 -13.58 -27.19 -9.38
C ASN A 80 -12.39 -26.30 -9.78
N ILE A 81 -11.41 -26.88 -10.48
CA ILE A 81 -10.22 -26.18 -10.97
C ILE A 81 -10.62 -25.30 -12.16
N THR A 82 -10.46 -23.99 -12.00
CA THR A 82 -10.84 -22.98 -12.99
C THR A 82 -9.63 -22.52 -13.81
N LYS A 83 -9.88 -21.99 -15.03
CA LYS A 83 -8.83 -21.44 -15.92
C LYS A 83 -8.00 -20.30 -15.30
N ARG A 84 -8.51 -19.63 -14.27
CA ARG A 84 -7.81 -18.56 -13.52
C ARG A 84 -7.10 -19.07 -12.27
N ILE A 85 -6.92 -20.39 -12.15
CA ILE A 85 -6.24 -21.06 -11.04
C ILE A 85 -6.87 -20.68 -9.68
N SER A 86 -8.19 -20.83 -9.61
CA SER A 86 -8.90 -21.01 -8.35
C SER A 86 -9.50 -22.41 -8.32
N PHE A 87 -9.36 -23.07 -7.18
CA PHE A 87 -9.87 -24.41 -6.91
C PHE A 87 -10.22 -24.52 -5.43
N TRP A 88 -10.98 -25.57 -5.09
CA TRP A 88 -11.27 -25.97 -3.73
C TRP A 88 -10.42 -27.18 -3.37
N PHE A 89 -9.95 -27.29 -2.13
CA PHE A 89 -9.31 -28.51 -1.64
C PHE A 89 -9.90 -28.99 -0.32
N VAL A 90 -9.83 -30.31 -0.12
CA VAL A 90 -10.20 -31.02 1.11
C VAL A 90 -9.04 -31.94 1.49
N VAL A 91 -8.75 -32.04 2.79
CA VAL A 91 -7.80 -33.00 3.35
C VAL A 91 -8.57 -34.16 3.98
N ILE A 92 -8.21 -35.37 3.61
CA ILE A 92 -8.81 -36.62 4.09
C ILE A 92 -7.72 -37.43 4.80
N ASN A 93 -8.02 -38.01 5.97
CA ASN A 93 -7.11 -38.95 6.63
C ASN A 93 -7.03 -40.25 5.82
N THR A 94 -5.82 -40.68 5.46
CA THR A 94 -5.59 -41.91 4.69
C THR A 94 -6.01 -43.17 5.46
N THR A 95 -5.90 -43.15 6.80
CA THR A 95 -6.20 -44.31 7.66
C THR A 95 -7.71 -44.55 7.78
N ASP A 96 -8.47 -43.51 8.12
CA ASP A 96 -9.89 -43.63 8.46
C ASP A 96 -10.84 -43.20 7.32
N SER A 97 -10.29 -42.68 6.21
CA SER A 97 -11.04 -42.00 5.13
C SER A 97 -11.92 -40.83 5.62
N SER A 98 -11.65 -40.30 6.81
CA SER A 98 -12.39 -39.21 7.44
C SER A 98 -11.88 -37.83 6.97
N VAL A 99 -12.78 -36.85 6.84
CA VAL A 99 -12.39 -35.48 6.48
C VAL A 99 -11.74 -34.81 7.70
N VAL A 100 -10.57 -34.21 7.50
CA VAL A 100 -9.84 -33.51 8.58
C VAL A 100 -10.57 -32.20 8.93
N PRO A 101 -10.79 -31.88 10.22
CA PRO A 101 -11.44 -30.63 10.63
C PRO A 101 -10.72 -29.37 10.14
N GLU A 102 -11.50 -28.36 9.75
CA GLU A 102 -11.03 -27.07 9.22
C GLU A 102 -9.94 -26.45 10.10
N SER A 103 -10.14 -26.38 11.42
CA SER A 103 -9.18 -25.77 12.36
C SER A 103 -7.79 -26.43 12.36
N LYS A 104 -7.70 -27.76 12.14
CA LYS A 104 -6.42 -28.47 12.06
C LYS A 104 -5.70 -28.15 10.74
N VAL A 105 -6.45 -28.08 9.64
CA VAL A 105 -5.90 -27.74 8.31
C VAL A 105 -5.49 -26.27 8.27
N GLU A 106 -6.31 -25.36 8.80
CA GLU A 106 -5.98 -23.94 8.93
C GLU A 106 -4.64 -23.76 9.67
N MET A 107 -4.53 -24.33 10.88
CA MET A 107 -3.32 -24.21 11.70
C MET A 107 -2.08 -24.78 10.99
N ALA A 108 -2.22 -25.92 10.31
CA ALA A 108 -1.13 -26.55 9.57
C ALA A 108 -0.64 -25.68 8.38
N ILE A 109 -1.57 -25.20 7.57
CA ILE A 109 -1.28 -24.30 6.45
C ILE A 109 -0.71 -22.98 6.96
N ARG A 110 -1.29 -22.39 8.01
CA ARG A 110 -0.82 -21.15 8.64
C ARG A 110 0.63 -21.29 9.11
N LYS A 111 0.97 -22.37 9.81
CA LYS A 111 2.34 -22.63 10.29
C LYS A 111 3.36 -22.76 9.16
N GLN A 112 2.98 -23.35 8.02
CA GLN A 112 3.89 -23.53 6.88
C GLN A 112 3.67 -22.59 5.70
N ARG A 113 2.87 -21.54 5.84
CA ARG A 113 2.44 -20.71 4.71
C ARG A 113 3.61 -20.13 3.92
N ASN A 114 4.62 -19.61 4.61
CA ASN A 114 5.86 -19.12 4.00
C ASN A 114 6.54 -20.16 3.09
N ARG A 115 6.61 -21.44 3.51
CA ARG A 115 7.32 -22.48 2.75
C ARG A 115 6.46 -23.09 1.63
N ILE A 116 5.14 -23.05 1.75
CA ILE A 116 4.22 -23.36 0.65
C ILE A 116 4.38 -22.29 -0.43
N ASN A 117 4.26 -21.01 -0.05
CA ASN A 117 4.43 -19.86 -0.93
C ASN A 117 5.79 -19.88 -1.66
N SER A 118 6.90 -20.09 -0.93
CA SER A 118 8.23 -20.13 -1.52
C SER A 118 8.42 -21.25 -2.54
N ALA A 119 7.76 -22.40 -2.38
CA ALA A 119 7.84 -23.52 -3.32
C ALA A 119 7.19 -23.21 -4.69
N PHE A 120 6.25 -22.25 -4.73
CA PHE A 120 5.59 -21.80 -5.96
C PHE A 120 6.15 -20.48 -6.51
N LEU A 121 7.16 -19.89 -5.85
CA LEU A 121 7.67 -18.53 -6.08
C LEU A 121 6.58 -17.45 -5.93
N LEU A 122 5.68 -17.66 -4.97
CA LEU A 122 4.55 -16.78 -4.67
C LEU A 122 4.69 -16.13 -3.28
N ASN A 123 3.92 -15.08 -3.06
CA ASN A 123 3.77 -14.36 -1.80
C ASN A 123 2.33 -14.47 -1.25
N ASP A 124 2.13 -14.07 0.01
CA ASP A 124 0.84 -14.08 0.73
C ASP A 124 -0.33 -13.44 -0.04
N ASN A 125 -0.06 -12.42 -0.86
CA ASN A 125 -1.05 -11.66 -1.65
C ASN A 125 -1.34 -12.30 -3.02
N THR A 126 -0.57 -13.32 -3.40
CA THR A 126 -0.65 -13.98 -4.72
C THR A 126 -1.04 -15.45 -4.63
N LEU A 127 -0.88 -16.05 -3.44
CA LEU A 127 -1.45 -17.34 -3.05
C LEU A 127 -2.37 -17.08 -1.84
N GLU A 128 -3.64 -16.89 -2.13
CA GLU A 128 -4.68 -16.58 -1.14
C GLU A 128 -5.43 -17.85 -0.75
N PHE A 129 -5.60 -18.06 0.56
CA PHE A 129 -6.49 -19.06 1.13
C PHE A 129 -7.69 -18.30 1.74
N MET A 130 -8.89 -18.43 1.16
CA MET A 130 -10.02 -17.53 1.48
C MET A 130 -10.51 -17.58 2.94
N GLN A 131 -10.26 -18.68 3.66
CA GLN A 131 -10.60 -18.84 5.08
C GLN A 131 -9.42 -18.60 6.03
N ILE A 132 -8.19 -18.47 5.53
CA ILE A 132 -6.97 -18.43 6.37
C ILE A 132 -6.37 -17.03 6.29
N VAL A 133 -6.48 -16.28 7.39
CA VAL A 133 -5.94 -14.91 7.45
C VAL A 133 -4.43 -14.87 7.21
N PRO A 134 -3.89 -13.82 6.56
CA PRO A 134 -2.47 -13.73 6.29
C PRO A 134 -1.59 -13.81 7.54
N THR A 135 -0.42 -14.43 7.38
CA THR A 135 0.55 -14.68 8.45
C THR A 135 1.64 -13.62 8.55
N LEU A 136 1.87 -12.88 7.47
CA LEU A 136 2.74 -11.71 7.51
C LEU A 136 1.99 -10.57 8.21
N ASN A 137 2.59 -10.04 9.28
CA ASN A 137 2.31 -8.67 9.68
C ASN A 137 2.52 -7.75 8.47
N ALA A 138 1.79 -6.63 8.42
CA ALA A 138 2.00 -5.61 7.40
C ALA A 138 3.52 -5.32 7.25
N PRO A 139 4.03 -5.14 6.01
CA PRO A 139 5.44 -4.85 5.79
C PRO A 139 5.88 -3.75 6.76
N PRO A 140 7.00 -3.91 7.49
CA PRO A 140 7.40 -2.94 8.50
C PRO A 140 7.57 -1.60 7.79
N GLU A 141 6.64 -0.67 8.03
CA GLU A 141 6.76 0.68 7.50
C GLU A 141 8.09 1.23 7.99
N SER A 142 8.89 1.73 7.06
CA SER A 142 10.24 2.22 7.36
C SER A 142 10.14 3.21 8.51
N SER A 143 10.75 2.88 9.65
CA SER A 143 10.62 3.62 10.91
C SER A 143 11.12 5.06 10.86
N ILE A 144 11.68 5.47 9.72
CA ILE A 144 11.99 6.84 9.34
C ILE A 144 11.24 7.11 8.03
N THR A 145 10.33 8.09 8.06
CA THR A 145 9.60 8.55 6.88
C THR A 145 10.59 9.17 5.89
N VAL A 146 10.61 8.71 4.62
CA VAL A 146 11.59 9.15 3.60
C VAL A 146 11.63 10.67 3.45
N TRP A 147 10.48 11.34 3.53
CA TRP A 147 10.35 12.80 3.47
C TRP A 147 11.12 13.53 4.58
N LEU A 148 11.24 12.93 5.77
CA LEU A 148 11.92 13.51 6.94
C LEU A 148 13.45 13.55 6.72
N VAL A 149 14.00 12.54 6.04
CA VAL A 149 15.41 12.51 5.61
C VAL A 149 15.67 13.60 4.55
N VAL A 150 14.79 13.70 3.56
CA VAL A 150 14.88 14.72 2.49
C VAL A 150 14.81 16.13 3.07
N PHE A 151 13.86 16.39 3.98
CA PHE A 151 13.73 17.66 4.70
C PHE A 151 14.99 18.02 5.51
N GLY A 152 15.58 17.04 6.22
CA GLY A 152 16.81 17.23 6.99
C GLY A 152 18.01 17.63 6.11
N VAL A 153 18.21 16.96 4.98
CA VAL A 153 19.30 17.28 4.04
C VAL A 153 19.13 18.66 3.43
N ILE A 154 17.92 19.01 2.95
CA ILE A 154 17.65 20.33 2.36
C ILE A 154 17.85 21.44 3.39
N SER A 155 17.29 21.28 4.60
CA SER A 155 17.42 22.26 5.68
C SER A 155 18.88 22.46 6.11
N GLY A 156 19.66 21.38 6.18
CA GLY A 156 21.10 21.43 6.46
C GLY A 156 21.88 22.23 5.43
N LEU A 157 21.64 21.99 4.14
CA LEU A 157 22.29 22.74 3.05
C LEU A 157 21.93 24.23 3.07
N VAL A 158 20.67 24.57 3.35
CA VAL A 158 20.21 25.97 3.48
C VAL A 158 20.90 26.67 4.65
N LEU A 159 20.99 26.03 5.82
CA LEU A 159 21.66 26.59 7.00
C LEU A 159 23.16 26.80 6.78
N VAL A 160 23.85 25.85 6.13
CA VAL A 160 25.27 25.98 5.78
C VAL A 160 25.48 27.12 4.76
N GLY A 161 24.65 27.19 3.72
CA GLY A 161 24.69 28.26 2.72
C GLY A 161 24.49 29.65 3.32
N LEU A 162 23.46 29.81 4.16
CA LEU A 162 23.18 31.07 4.86
C LEU A 162 24.34 31.47 5.78
N SER A 163 24.88 30.51 6.54
CA SER A 163 26.03 30.73 7.42
C SER A 163 27.27 31.21 6.64
N PHE A 164 27.55 30.60 5.49
CA PHE A 164 28.66 31.00 4.61
C PHE A 164 28.46 32.40 4.03
N LEU A 165 27.22 32.76 3.62
CA LEU A 165 26.89 34.09 3.14
C LEU A 165 27.10 35.17 4.22
N ILE A 166 26.68 34.92 5.46
CA ILE A 166 26.89 35.84 6.59
C ILE A 166 28.39 36.05 6.85
N VAL A 167 29.16 34.97 6.97
CA VAL A 167 30.61 35.05 7.22
C VAL A 167 31.34 35.76 6.06
N SER A 168 30.97 35.46 4.81
CA SER A 168 31.52 36.11 3.62
C SER A 168 31.18 37.60 3.58
N SER A 169 29.93 37.98 3.89
CA SER A 169 29.50 39.38 3.98
C SER A 169 30.32 40.16 5.03
N MET A 170 30.50 39.58 6.23
CA MET A 170 31.31 40.19 7.29
C MET A 170 32.79 40.34 6.89
N ARG A 171 33.39 39.34 6.22
CA ARG A 171 34.77 39.42 5.70
C ARG A 171 34.90 40.52 4.65
N ARG A 172 33.98 40.57 3.68
CA ARG A 172 33.94 41.58 2.61
C ARG A 172 33.76 43.00 3.15
N HIS A 173 32.98 43.18 4.22
CA HIS A 173 32.87 44.48 4.92
C HIS A 173 34.13 44.84 5.73
N ARG A 174 34.93 43.88 6.18
CA ARG A 174 36.22 44.14 6.85
C ARG A 174 37.33 44.50 5.87
N GLU A 175 37.37 43.91 4.69
CA GLU A 175 38.37 44.25 3.66
C GLU A 175 38.13 45.64 3.06
N LYS A 176 36.87 46.04 2.84
CA LYS A 176 36.50 47.42 2.47
C LYS A 176 36.90 48.49 3.49
N LYS A 177 37.32 48.12 4.71
CA LYS A 177 37.84 49.03 5.74
C LYS A 177 39.37 49.07 5.81
N LYS A 178 40.09 48.35 4.94
CA LYS A 178 41.56 48.22 4.96
C LYS A 178 42.30 48.87 3.78
N THR A 179 41.60 49.51 2.84
CA THR A 179 42.23 50.34 1.80
C THR A 179 42.60 51.72 2.36
N PRO A 180 43.89 52.10 2.42
CA PRO A 180 44.27 53.48 2.73
C PRO A 180 43.83 54.40 1.59
N LYS A 181 43.20 55.53 1.90
CA LYS A 181 42.97 56.59 0.92
C LYS A 181 44.33 57.17 0.53
N GLN A 182 44.71 57.05 -0.74
CA GLN A 182 45.85 57.77 -1.29
C GLN A 182 45.45 59.24 -1.50
N ILE A 183 46.33 60.16 -1.13
CA ILE A 183 46.10 61.60 -1.09
C ILE A 183 46.19 62.18 -2.50
N VAL A 184 45.17 62.95 -2.93
CA VAL A 184 45.32 64.11 -3.82
C VAL A 184 44.30 65.17 -3.39
N ASP A 185 44.76 66.40 -3.23
CA ASP A 185 44.01 67.56 -2.74
C ASP A 185 43.05 68.17 -3.79
N SER A 186 41.97 68.80 -3.31
CA SER A 186 41.62 70.21 -3.62
C SER A 186 40.31 70.60 -2.91
N GLU A 187 40.44 71.64 -2.07
CA GLU A 187 39.47 72.69 -1.68
C GLU A 187 37.98 72.38 -1.43
N GLY A 188 37.47 72.81 -0.26
CA GLY A 188 36.04 72.71 0.05
C GLY A 188 35.52 73.22 1.41
N VAL A 189 36.27 74.07 2.11
CA VAL A 189 35.82 75.11 3.08
C VAL A 189 34.63 74.79 4.05
N ASN A 190 34.96 74.82 5.35
CA ASN A 190 34.11 75.12 6.53
C ASN A 190 33.12 74.08 7.08
N GLU A 191 33.64 73.36 8.07
CA GLU A 191 33.03 73.08 9.38
C GLU A 191 32.14 74.21 9.94
N ILE A 192 30.97 73.85 10.49
CA ILE A 192 30.37 74.36 11.75
C ILE A 192 29.35 73.31 12.27
N THR A 193 29.08 73.37 13.57
CA THR A 193 28.50 72.35 14.46
C THR A 193 26.96 72.27 14.49
N GLU A 194 26.48 71.27 15.25
CA GLU A 194 25.07 71.05 15.68
C GLU A 194 24.11 70.53 14.58
N GLY A 195 23.10 69.70 14.87
CA GLY A 195 22.68 69.12 16.14
C GLY A 195 21.15 69.02 16.22
N ILE A 196 20.58 67.86 15.84
CA ILE A 196 19.15 67.49 15.95
C ILE A 196 18.19 68.21 14.96
N GLU A 197 17.52 67.44 14.09
CA GLU A 197 16.05 67.43 13.95
C GLU A 197 15.57 66.17 13.19
N ASN A 198 14.46 65.57 13.64
CA ASN A 198 13.76 64.49 12.92
C ASN A 198 12.59 65.08 12.15
N THR A 199 12.53 64.91 10.83
CA THR A 199 11.33 65.25 10.03
C THR A 199 10.59 63.99 9.59
N VAL A 200 9.44 63.74 10.23
CA VAL A 200 8.45 62.74 9.80
C VAL A 200 7.39 63.45 9.00
N TYR A 201 7.17 63.02 7.75
CA TYR A 201 6.09 63.52 6.89
C TYR A 201 5.01 62.45 6.79
N SER A 202 3.81 62.76 7.30
CA SER A 202 2.65 61.86 7.26
C SER A 202 1.69 62.28 6.15
N ASP A 203 1.20 61.30 5.41
CA ASP A 203 -0.01 61.41 4.61
C ASP A 203 -1.20 60.81 5.38
N LYS A 204 -2.41 61.34 5.18
CA LYS A 204 -3.64 60.92 5.85
C LYS A 204 -4.84 61.04 4.90
N GLU A 205 -5.59 59.96 4.75
CA GLU A 205 -7.01 60.03 4.38
C GLU A 205 -7.90 59.52 5.53
N ASP A 206 -8.97 60.26 5.80
CA ASP A 206 -9.78 60.13 7.01
C ASP A 206 -10.98 59.17 6.83
N LEU A 207 -11.18 58.26 7.79
CA LEU A 207 -12.52 57.73 8.07
C LEU A 207 -13.27 58.70 9.00
N LYS A 208 -14.47 59.14 8.60
CA LYS A 208 -15.36 59.96 9.44
C LYS A 208 -16.67 59.25 9.77
N CYS A 209 -16.97 59.18 11.07
CA CYS A 209 -18.25 58.76 11.62
C CYS A 209 -19.29 59.90 11.49
N GLY A 210 -20.59 59.56 11.44
CA GLY A 210 -21.67 60.52 11.21
C GLY A 210 -22.35 61.07 12.47
N GLN A 211 -23.16 62.13 12.33
CA GLN A 211 -24.16 62.51 13.34
C GLN A 211 -25.38 63.30 12.80
N VAL A 212 -26.56 62.77 13.12
CA VAL A 212 -27.97 63.23 13.19
C VAL A 212 -28.36 64.69 12.85
N ASN A 213 -29.39 64.84 11.98
CA ASN A 213 -30.64 65.64 12.08
C ASN A 213 -31.50 65.49 10.78
N GLY A 214 -32.83 65.73 10.71
CA GLY A 214 -33.87 65.94 11.74
C GLY A 214 -35.20 66.54 11.19
N VAL A 215 -36.35 66.26 11.85
CA VAL A 215 -37.67 66.99 11.79
C VAL A 215 -38.57 66.91 10.51
N TYR A 216 -39.70 66.16 10.61
CA TYR A 216 -41.06 66.30 9.95
C TYR A 216 -41.17 66.44 8.38
N VAL A 217 -42.25 66.09 7.64
CA VAL A 217 -43.71 65.83 7.84
C VAL A 217 -44.17 64.58 7.02
N HIS A 218 -45.43 64.16 7.24
CA HIS A 218 -46.22 63.03 6.68
C HIS A 218 -46.80 63.26 5.24
N ASP A 219 -47.60 62.28 4.78
CA ASP A 219 -48.54 62.23 3.62
C ASP A 219 -47.91 61.96 2.22
N ASP A 220 -48.48 61.17 1.30
CA ASP A 220 -49.56 60.15 1.29
C ASP A 220 -49.39 59.31 0.00
N GLY A 221 -49.92 58.07 -0.10
CA GLY A 221 -49.94 57.36 -1.40
C GLY A 221 -50.14 55.84 -1.40
N GLU A 222 -51.40 55.43 -1.49
CA GLU A 222 -51.94 54.10 -1.82
C GLU A 222 -51.12 53.11 -2.69
N ASN A 223 -51.11 51.83 -2.27
CA ASN A 223 -51.68 50.64 -3.00
C ASN A 223 -50.98 50.23 -4.36
N VAL A 224 -50.83 48.97 -4.80
CA VAL A 224 -51.68 47.76 -4.68
C VAL A 224 -50.87 46.46 -4.93
N THR A 225 -51.23 45.38 -4.21
CA THR A 225 -51.14 43.91 -4.55
C THR A 225 -49.81 43.18 -4.91
N PRO A 226 -49.66 41.91 -4.47
CA PRO A 226 -48.59 40.99 -4.87
C PRO A 226 -49.04 39.92 -5.91
N MET A 227 -48.04 39.26 -6.53
CA MET A 227 -48.07 37.85 -6.96
C MET A 227 -46.71 37.20 -6.68
#